data_AF-X0UBF8-F1
#
_entry.id   AF-X0UBF8-F1
#
_cell.length_a   1.000
_cell.length_b   1.000
_cell.length_c   1.000
_cell.angle_alpha   90.00
_cell.angle_beta   90.00
_cell.angle_gamma   90.00
#
_symmetry.space_group_name_H-M   'P 1'
#
loop_
_entity.id
_entity.type
_entity.pdbx_description
1 polymer ?
#
loop_
_entity_poly.entity_id
_entity_poly.type
_entity_poly.pdbx_seq_one_letter_code
_entity_poly.pdbx_strand_id
1 'polypeptide(L)'
;EFLRPNGRQVQHELDVDDNCKEKYQEIVECGARLTGEQLMSGMVSQTIETSDGDFDLVLTNGRDLAENIRALEKMILGFNKIAFKKWKKELEN
;
A
#
# COMPACT_ATOMS: atom_id res chain seq x y z
N GLU A 1 -5.70 23.88 -10.77
CA GLU A 1 -5.80 23.59 -9.33
C GLU A 1 -6.97 22.66 -9.09
N PHE A 2 -6.75 21.48 -8.52
CA PHE A 2 -7.82 20.58 -8.11
C PHE A 2 -7.86 20.57 -6.59
N LEU A 3 -8.89 21.21 -6.03
CA LEU A 3 -9.20 21.18 -4.61
C LEU A 3 -9.71 19.76 -4.25
N ARG A 4 -8.96 19.02 -3.44
CA ARG A 4 -9.39 17.71 -2.91
C ARG A 4 -10.51 17.94 -1.89
N PRO A 5 -11.73 17.40 -2.06
CA PRO A 5 -12.68 17.40 -0.97
C PRO A 5 -12.14 16.39 0.06
N ASN A 6 -11.63 16.91 1.18
CA ASN A 6 -11.12 16.20 2.36
C ASN A 6 -9.66 15.68 2.33
N GLY A 7 -8.79 16.23 1.48
CA GLY A 7 -7.39 15.78 1.28
C GLY A 7 -6.39 16.00 2.43
N ARG A 8 -6.77 15.76 3.69
CA ARG A 8 -5.81 15.70 4.80
C ARG A 8 -5.06 14.38 4.74
N GLN A 9 -3.81 14.43 4.33
CA GLN A 9 -2.87 13.33 4.52
C GLN A 9 -2.40 13.37 5.98
N VAL A 10 -2.63 12.28 6.70
CA VAL A 10 -2.10 12.08 8.04
C VAL A 10 -1.11 10.93 7.95
N GLN A 11 0.10 11.16 8.43
CA GLN A 11 1.08 10.09 8.55
C GLN A 11 0.85 9.37 9.87
N HIS A 12 0.64 8.06 9.79
CA HIS A 12 0.56 7.18 10.95
C HIS A 12 1.75 6.22 10.91
N GLU A 13 2.37 6.02 12.06
CA GLU A 13 3.33 4.94 12.26
C GLU A 13 2.54 3.70 12.72
N LEU A 14 2.79 2.57 12.08
CA LEU A 14 2.18 1.29 12.39
C LEU A 14 3.29 0.29 12.69
N ASP A 15 3.14 -0.43 13.80
CA ASP A 15 4.00 -1.55 14.12
C ASP A 15 3.52 -2.79 13.37
N VAL A 16 4.41 -3.38 12.57
CA VAL A 16 4.21 -4.65 11.86
C VAL A 16 5.24 -5.66 12.35
N ASP A 17 4.96 -6.95 12.16
CA ASP A 17 5.89 -8.03 12.50
C ASP A 17 7.26 -7.85 11.82
N ASP A 18 8.35 -8.13 12.57
CA ASP A 18 9.73 -8.06 12.08
C ASP A 18 9.98 -8.92 10.83
N ASN A 19 9.19 -9.98 10.63
CA ASN A 19 9.27 -10.81 9.43
C ASN A 19 8.96 -10.05 8.13
N CYS A 20 8.28 -8.91 8.20
CA CYS A 20 7.94 -8.07 7.06
C CYS A 20 9.13 -7.22 6.59
N LYS A 21 10.18 -7.09 7.41
CA LYS A 21 11.28 -6.14 7.19
C LYS A 21 11.99 -6.31 5.85
N GLU A 22 12.41 -7.53 5.51
CA GLU A 22 13.12 -7.80 4.26
C GLU A 22 12.24 -7.51 3.04
N LYS A 23 10.97 -7.91 3.10
CA LYS A 23 10.00 -7.68 2.03
C LYS A 23 9.62 -6.21 1.86
N TYR A 24 9.49 -5.49 2.96
CA TYR A 24 9.27 -4.06 2.93
C TYR A 24 10.46 -3.32 2.30
N GLN A 25 11.70 -3.74 2.61
CA GLN A 25 12.89 -3.20 1.95
C GLN A 25 12.86 -3.48 0.44
N GLU A 26 12.46 -4.68 -0.01
CA GLU A 26 12.29 -4.96 -1.44
C GLU A 26 11.30 -4.02 -2.13
N ILE A 27 10.17 -3.70 -1.48
CA ILE A 27 9.16 -2.75 -2.00
C ILE A 27 9.80 -1.37 -2.20
N VAL A 28 10.47 -0.85 -1.17
CA VAL A 28 11.11 0.48 -1.19
C VAL A 28 12.23 0.54 -2.24
N GLU A 29 13.06 -0.50 -2.36
CA GLU A 29 14.11 -0.60 -3.39
C GLU A 29 13.56 -0.59 -4.81
N CYS A 30 12.33 -1.06 -5.02
CA CYS A 30 11.66 -1.00 -6.32
C CYS A 30 11.08 0.39 -6.64
N GLY A 31 11.22 1.35 -5.73
CA GLY A 31 10.65 2.68 -5.84
C GLY A 31 9.14 2.71 -5.61
N ALA A 32 8.61 1.71 -4.92
CA ALA A 32 7.21 1.67 -4.49
C ALA A 32 7.09 2.10 -3.02
N ARG A 33 5.86 2.42 -2.60
CA ARG A 33 5.51 2.74 -1.22
C ARG A 33 4.17 2.12 -0.85
N LEU A 34 3.93 2.01 0.46
CA LEU A 34 2.64 1.64 1.01
C LEU A 34 1.81 2.90 1.30
N THR A 35 0.55 2.91 0.90
CA THR A 35 -0.41 3.96 1.22
C THR A 35 -1.70 3.36 1.77
N GLY A 36 -2.41 4.17 2.56
CA GLY A 36 -3.70 3.82 3.13
C GLY A 36 -4.67 4.98 2.96
N GLU A 37 -5.87 4.70 2.45
CA GLU A 37 -6.96 5.68 2.34
C GLU A 37 -8.22 5.16 3.02
N GLN A 38 -8.75 5.93 3.97
CA GLN A 38 -10.07 5.66 4.53
C GLN A 38 -11.16 6.18 3.59
N LEU A 39 -11.98 5.28 3.09
CA LEU A 39 -13.08 5.57 2.18
C LEU A 39 -14.31 6.06 2.95
N MET A 40 -15.21 6.79 2.27
CA MET A 40 -16.47 7.26 2.87
C MET A 40 -17.38 6.12 3.36
N SER A 41 -17.21 4.92 2.82
CA SER A 41 -17.92 3.72 3.27
C SER A 41 -17.47 3.21 4.64
N GLY A 42 -16.38 3.75 5.20
CA GLY A 42 -15.73 3.26 6.41
C GLY A 42 -14.74 2.11 6.15
N MET A 43 -14.52 1.74 4.89
CA MET A 43 -13.45 0.82 4.48
C MET A 43 -12.11 1.54 4.45
N VAL A 44 -11.01 0.79 4.52
CA VAL A 44 -9.66 1.28 4.26
C VAL A 44 -9.10 0.56 3.03
N SER A 45 -8.65 1.35 2.06
CA SER A 45 -7.86 0.88 0.92
C SER A 45 -6.40 0.95 1.28
N GLN A 46 -5.70 -0.17 1.19
CA GLN A 46 -4.26 -0.26 1.40
C GLN A 46 -3.62 -0.64 0.07
N THR A 47 -2.60 0.10 -0.36
CA THR A 47 -2.06 0.00 -1.72
C THR A 47 -0.54 -0.07 -1.69
N ILE A 48 0.05 -0.89 -2.56
CA ILE A 48 1.44 -0.75 -3.00
C ILE A 48 1.43 0.07 -4.28
N GLU A 49 1.96 1.29 -4.24
CA GLU A 49 1.90 2.24 -5.36
C GLU A 49 3.27 2.82 -5.74
N THR A 50 3.36 3.32 -6.97
CA THR A 50 4.43 4.22 -7.44
C THR A 50 3.83 5.54 -7.90
N SER A 51 4.67 6.46 -8.39
CA SER A 51 4.21 7.66 -9.12
C SER A 51 3.38 7.34 -10.37
N ASP A 52 3.51 6.12 -10.89
CA ASP A 52 2.99 5.69 -12.19
C ASP A 52 1.63 5.00 -12.03
N GLY A 53 1.30 4.53 -10.83
CA GLY A 53 0.02 3.92 -10.50
C GLY A 53 0.08 2.91 -9.36
N ASP A 54 -1.01 2.18 -9.20
CA ASP A 54 -1.22 1.20 -8.14
C ASP A 54 -0.88 -0.20 -8.64
N PHE A 55 0.00 -0.91 -7.94
CA PHE A 55 0.42 -2.26 -8.30
C PHE A 55 -0.46 -3.33 -7.66
N ASP A 56 -0.73 -3.19 -6.36
CA ASP A 56 -1.52 -4.13 -5.57
C ASP A 56 -2.39 -3.36 -4.57
N LEU A 57 -3.57 -3.90 -4.26
CA LEU A 57 -4.57 -3.22 -3.44
C LEU A 57 -5.39 -4.22 -2.63
N VAL A 58 -5.58 -3.90 -1.35
CA VAL A 58 -6.46 -4.64 -0.44
C VAL A 58 -7.46 -3.69 0.23
N LEU A 59 -8.73 -4.09 0.24
CA LEU A 59 -9.79 -3.39 0.98
C LEU A 59 -10.06 -4.11 2.31
N THR A 60 -10.12 -3.33 3.38
CA THR A 60 -10.32 -3.81 4.75
C THR A 60 -11.38 -3.00 5.46
N ASN A 61 -11.95 -3.54 6.54
CA ASN A 61 -12.85 -2.75 7.38
C ASN A 61 -12.03 -1.74 8.21
N GLY A 62 -12.27 -0.45 8.01
CA GLY A 62 -11.49 0.61 8.66
C GLY A 62 -11.67 0.72 10.17
N ARG A 63 -12.65 0.01 10.76
CA ARG A 63 -12.88 0.02 12.22
C ARG A 63 -12.03 -0.99 12.98
N ASP A 64 -11.47 -1.99 12.31
CA ASP A 64 -10.65 -3.04 12.95
C ASP A 64 -9.17 -2.81 12.62
N LEU A 65 -8.46 -2.21 13.58
CA LEU A 65 -7.02 -1.95 13.45
C LEU A 65 -6.22 -3.24 13.28
N ALA A 66 -6.60 -4.32 13.97
CA ALA A 66 -5.88 -5.59 13.89
C ALA A 66 -6.12 -6.29 12.55
N GLU A 67 -7.30 -6.14 11.96
CA GLU A 67 -7.55 -6.54 10.56
C GLU A 67 -6.67 -5.74 9.60
N ASN A 68 -6.62 -4.42 9.76
CA ASN A 68 -5.85 -3.54 8.89
C ASN A 68 -4.35 -3.89 8.91
N ILE A 69 -3.76 -4.08 10.09
CA ILE A 69 -2.35 -4.48 10.25
C ILE A 69 -2.10 -5.84 9.61
N ARG A 70 -2.95 -6.85 9.87
CA ARG A 70 -2.80 -8.19 9.28
C ARG A 70 -2.92 -8.18 7.75
N ALA A 71 -3.76 -7.32 7.18
CA ALA A 71 -3.86 -7.14 5.74
C ALA A 71 -2.58 -6.49 5.18
N LEU A 72 -2.06 -5.47 5.86
CA LEU A 72 -0.80 -4.82 5.49
C LEU A 72 0.37 -5.81 5.47
N GLU A 73 0.53 -6.60 6.53
CA GLU A 73 1.56 -7.62 6.65
C GLU A 73 1.45 -8.66 5.51
N LYS A 74 0.24 -9.13 5.22
CA LYS A 74 0.01 -10.06 4.09
C LYS A 74 0.39 -9.44 2.76
N MET A 75 0.06 -8.17 2.54
CA MET A 75 0.39 -7.45 1.30
C MET A 75 1.91 -7.28 1.17
N ILE A 76 2.60 -6.93 2.26
CA ILE A 76 4.07 -6.85 2.29
C ILE A 76 4.70 -8.22 1.99
N LEU A 77 4.32 -9.26 2.73
CA LEU A 77 4.88 -10.60 2.57
C LEU A 77 4.54 -11.22 1.20
N GLY A 78 3.40 -10.86 0.63
CA GLY A 78 2.96 -11.27 -0.70
C GLY A 78 3.68 -10.57 -1.86
N PHE A 79 4.47 -9.53 -1.58
CA PHE A 79 5.10 -8.74 -2.63
C PHE A 79 6.04 -9.58 -3.51
N ASN A 80 5.74 -9.58 -4.81
CA ASN A 80 6.51 -10.28 -5.83
C ASN A 80 7.27 -9.28 -6.73
N LYS A 81 8.57 -9.13 -6.47
CA LYS A 81 9.49 -8.25 -7.21
C LYS A 81 9.52 -8.51 -8.71
N ILE A 82 9.35 -9.75 -9.16
CA ILE A 82 9.37 -10.11 -10.58
C ILE A 82 8.09 -9.62 -11.26
N ALA A 83 6.93 -9.89 -10.65
CA ALA A 83 5.63 -9.42 -11.15
C ALA A 83 5.59 -7.88 -11.19
N PHE A 84 6.08 -7.23 -10.14
CA PHE A 84 6.17 -5.77 -10.07
C PHE A 84 7.00 -5.19 -11.22
N LYS A 85 8.21 -5.71 -11.45
CA LYS A 85 9.08 -5.23 -12.54
C LYS A 85 8.47 -5.45 -13.92
N LYS A 86 7.69 -6.52 -14.10
CA LYS A 86 6.98 -6.76 -15.37
C LYS A 86 5.87 -5.72 -15.57
N TRP A 87 5.01 -5.55 -14.56
CA TRP A 87 3.94 -4.54 -14.57
C TRP A 87 4.50 -3.13 -14.84
N LYS A 88 5.58 -2.74 -14.17
CA LYS A 88 6.17 -1.40 -14.35
C LYS A 88 6.65 -1.16 -15.78
N LYS A 89 7.27 -2.17 -16.40
CA LYS A 89 7.67 -2.08 -17.83
C LYS A 89 6.48 -1.95 -18.76
N GLU A 90 5.34 -2.55 -18.42
CA GLU A 90 4.11 -2.44 -19.23
C GLU A 90 3.51 -1.02 -19.17
N LEU A 91 3.72 -0.27 -18.08
CA LEU A 91 3.30 1.14 -17.98
C LEU A 91 4.20 2.12 -18.75
N GLU A 92 5.45 1.75 -19.01
CA GLU A 92 6.42 2.60 -19.72
C GLU A 92 6.32 2.48 -21.26
N ASN A 93 5.57 1.51 -21.78
CA ASN A 93 5.35 1.27 -23.21
C ASN A 93 4.01 1.81 -23.70
#